data_AF-A0A0R0HNB4-F1
#
_entry.id   AF-A0A0R0HNB4-F1
#
_cell.length_a   1.000
_cell.length_b   1.000
_cell.length_c   1.000
_cell.angle_alpha   90.00
_cell.angle_beta   90.00
_cell.angle_gamma   90.00
#
_symmetry.space_group_name_H-M   'P 1'
#
loop_
_entity.id
_entity.type
_entity.pdbx_description
1 polymer ?
#
loop_
_entity_poly.entity_id
_entity_poly.type
_entity_poly.pdbx_seq_one_letter_code
_entity_poly.pdbx_strand_id
1 'polypeptide(L)'
;MRDFDMSKSKEMFQNYLKWRKDFRVDVLPKEFNFTEYDEVKKCYPHGYHGVDRYGRPVYIERIGMVDLNNLGQVTTFERFIKHHVSEQEKTLKVRFPACSLAAKRHIASTTSILDVNGVGMSNFSKPARYLFMEIQKIDSCYYPETLNQLFIINAGSGFRMLWKAVKAFLDVRTMAKIHVLGSNYLSVLLEAIDPSNLPTFLGGNCTCSDYGGCLMSDRGPWKNPEVLEMIQVVNLREEINGKCEDGDVDIEDSSMPKMVDMQNKDGNIMNLLEEAACPGSDSACSCRLVLQKIDCLEASLGDIKNKIKTLEDALQDTKMALKQHEERPKT
;
A
#
# COMPACT_ATOMS: atom_id res chain seq x y z
N MET A 1 0.02 13.04 -0.74
CA MET A 1 1.40 12.46 -0.68
C MET A 1 2.38 13.53 -1.12
N ARG A 2 3.61 13.57 -0.57
CA ARG A 2 4.68 14.54 -0.94
C ARG A 2 4.21 16.00 -1.06
N ASP A 3 3.28 16.41 -0.19
CA ASP A 3 2.70 17.76 -0.18
C ASP A 3 2.16 18.21 -1.55
N PHE A 4 1.58 17.25 -2.30
CA PHE A 4 1.03 17.43 -3.66
C PHE A 4 2.08 17.80 -4.72
N ASP A 5 3.36 17.58 -4.43
CA ASP A 5 4.44 17.68 -5.42
C ASP A 5 4.32 16.55 -6.46
N MET A 6 3.93 16.92 -7.67
CA MET A 6 3.70 15.99 -8.76
C MET A 6 4.97 15.25 -9.19
N SER A 7 6.12 15.94 -9.23
CA SER A 7 7.40 15.34 -9.65
C SER A 7 7.85 14.28 -8.66
N LYS A 8 7.83 14.61 -7.36
CA LYS A 8 8.16 13.64 -6.30
C LYS A 8 7.16 12.48 -6.24
N SER A 9 5.89 12.74 -6.50
CA SER A 9 4.86 11.70 -6.55
C SER A 9 5.07 10.75 -7.73
N LYS A 10 5.40 11.27 -8.92
CA LYS A 10 5.74 10.47 -10.10
C LYS A 10 6.97 9.59 -9.84
N GLU A 11 8.05 10.18 -9.33
CA GLU A 11 9.28 9.44 -9.02
C GLU A 11 9.02 8.31 -8.02
N MET A 12 8.28 8.61 -6.95
CA MET A 12 7.93 7.61 -5.94
C MET A 12 7.09 6.48 -6.51
N PHE A 13 6.11 6.79 -7.37
CA PHE A 13 5.27 5.80 -8.03
C PHE A 13 6.08 4.92 -8.99
N GLN A 14 7.01 5.50 -9.76
CA GLN A 14 7.91 4.74 -10.63
C GLN A 14 8.82 3.80 -9.84
N ASN A 15 9.38 4.28 -8.72
CA ASN A 15 10.18 3.46 -7.81
C ASN A 15 9.37 2.31 -7.20
N TYR A 16 8.11 2.58 -6.82
CA TYR A 16 7.18 1.56 -6.35
C TYR A 16 6.92 0.48 -7.41
N LEU A 17 6.58 0.86 -8.66
CA LEU A 17 6.35 -0.09 -9.75
C LEU A 17 7.59 -0.94 -10.04
N LYS A 18 8.77 -0.32 -10.09
CA LYS A 18 10.04 -1.02 -10.26
C LYS A 18 10.27 -2.02 -9.13
N TRP A 19 10.12 -1.58 -7.88
CA TRP A 19 10.29 -2.46 -6.72
C TRP A 19 9.30 -3.63 -6.72
N ARG A 20 8.03 -3.40 -7.08
CA ARG A 20 7.04 -4.49 -7.17
C ARG A 20 7.48 -5.57 -8.15
N LYS A 21 8.00 -5.16 -9.32
CA LYS A 21 8.55 -6.07 -10.33
C LYS A 21 9.77 -6.82 -9.80
N ASP A 22 10.74 -6.08 -9.27
CA ASP A 22 12.02 -6.63 -8.82
C ASP A 22 11.84 -7.57 -7.60
N PHE A 23 10.93 -7.24 -6.67
CA PHE A 23 10.57 -8.05 -5.50
C PHE A 23 9.52 -9.13 -5.81
N ARG A 24 8.93 -9.12 -7.01
CA ARG A 24 7.89 -10.06 -7.46
C ARG A 24 6.64 -10.06 -6.58
N VAL A 25 6.18 -8.89 -6.16
CA VAL A 25 5.07 -8.73 -5.19
C VAL A 25 3.77 -9.39 -5.67
N ASP A 26 3.43 -9.23 -6.95
CA ASP A 26 2.15 -9.69 -7.50
C ASP A 26 2.01 -11.21 -7.59
N VAL A 27 3.13 -11.95 -7.66
CA VAL A 27 3.14 -13.42 -7.68
C VAL A 27 3.39 -14.02 -6.30
N LEU A 28 3.76 -13.18 -5.33
CA LEU A 28 4.09 -13.62 -3.97
C LEU A 28 2.98 -14.46 -3.33
N PRO A 29 1.68 -14.11 -3.41
CA PRO A 29 0.62 -14.94 -2.82
C PRO A 29 0.50 -16.35 -3.42
N LYS A 30 1.02 -16.57 -4.65
CA LYS A 30 0.99 -17.86 -5.33
C LYS A 30 2.24 -18.69 -5.07
N GLU A 31 3.41 -18.04 -4.97
CA GLU A 31 4.70 -18.72 -4.90
C GLU A 31 5.27 -18.82 -3.47
N PHE A 32 4.86 -17.94 -2.56
CA PHE A 32 5.41 -17.87 -1.22
C PHE A 32 4.50 -18.53 -0.20
N ASN A 33 4.96 -19.65 0.36
CA ASN A 33 4.35 -20.29 1.51
C ASN A 33 5.24 -20.09 2.75
N PHE A 34 4.68 -19.48 3.80
CA PHE A 34 5.36 -19.22 5.05
C PHE A 34 5.04 -20.32 6.09
N THR A 35 5.55 -21.51 5.81
CA THR A 35 5.26 -22.75 6.54
C THR A 35 5.63 -22.72 8.02
N GLU A 36 6.62 -21.90 8.39
CA GLU A 36 7.14 -21.73 9.74
C GLU A 36 6.40 -20.64 10.55
N TYR A 37 5.28 -20.13 10.05
CA TYR A 37 4.53 -19.02 10.66
C TYR A 37 4.24 -19.26 12.15
N ASP A 38 3.78 -20.44 12.53
CA ASP A 38 3.42 -20.76 13.93
C ASP A 38 4.64 -20.72 14.86
N GLU A 39 5.81 -21.18 14.40
CA GLU A 39 7.05 -21.11 15.16
C GLU A 39 7.57 -19.67 15.25
N VAL A 40 7.47 -18.92 14.15
CA VAL A 40 7.82 -17.49 14.11
C VAL A 40 6.98 -16.69 15.10
N LYS A 41 5.68 -16.99 15.25
CA LYS A 41 4.81 -16.30 16.21
C LYS A 41 5.19 -16.50 17.67
N LYS A 42 5.84 -17.62 18.01
CA LYS A 42 6.36 -17.87 19.36
C LYS A 42 7.55 -16.97 19.67
N CYS A 43 8.40 -16.69 18.68
CA CYS A 43 9.60 -15.86 18.81
C CYS A 43 9.35 -14.37 18.53
N TYR A 44 8.34 -14.07 17.73
CA TYR A 44 7.98 -12.72 17.30
C TYR A 44 6.45 -12.58 17.33
N PRO A 45 5.84 -12.32 18.49
CA PRO A 45 4.38 -12.24 18.58
C PRO A 45 3.87 -10.96 17.92
N HIS A 46 3.17 -11.10 16.81
CA HIS A 46 2.60 -10.00 16.03
C HIS A 46 1.30 -10.43 15.34
N GLY A 47 0.56 -9.50 14.74
CA GLY A 47 -0.57 -9.83 13.87
C GLY A 47 -1.75 -8.85 13.96
N TYR A 48 -2.71 -9.03 13.07
CA TYR A 48 -3.96 -8.27 13.05
C TYR A 48 -4.98 -8.87 14.00
N HIS A 49 -5.72 -8.02 14.71
CA HIS A 49 -6.78 -8.45 15.61
C HIS A 49 -7.82 -7.34 15.85
N GLY A 50 -9.05 -7.57 15.41
CA GLY A 50 -10.17 -6.65 15.59
C GLY A 50 -10.03 -5.37 14.77
N VAL A 51 -10.82 -4.37 15.16
CA VAL A 51 -10.83 -3.04 14.55
C VAL A 51 -10.88 -1.95 15.61
N ASP A 52 -10.41 -0.75 15.25
CA ASP A 52 -10.60 0.45 16.06
C ASP A 52 -12.07 0.89 16.06
N ARG A 53 -12.42 1.88 16.88
CA ARG A 53 -13.82 2.38 16.98
C ARG A 53 -14.38 2.94 15.68
N TYR A 54 -13.53 3.22 14.69
CA TYR A 54 -13.94 3.68 13.38
C TYR A 54 -13.91 2.56 12.33
N GLY A 55 -13.58 1.32 12.69
CA GLY A 55 -13.54 0.18 11.79
C GLY A 55 -12.21 0.01 11.05
N ARG A 56 -11.12 0.68 11.45
CA ARG A 56 -9.79 0.41 10.87
C ARG A 56 -9.21 -0.87 11.46
N PRO A 57 -8.54 -1.73 10.67
CA PRO A 57 -7.89 -2.92 11.22
C PRO A 57 -6.88 -2.53 12.30
N VAL A 58 -6.81 -3.31 13.37
CA VAL A 58 -5.83 -3.13 14.44
C VAL A 58 -4.68 -4.12 14.25
N TYR A 59 -3.46 -3.61 14.13
CA TYR A 59 -2.24 -4.40 14.06
C TYR A 59 -1.50 -4.33 15.39
N ILE A 60 -1.01 -5.46 15.90
CA ILE A 60 -0.38 -5.56 17.22
C ILE A 60 0.96 -6.26 17.07
N GLU A 61 1.98 -5.74 17.74
CA GLU A 61 3.32 -6.33 17.78
C GLU A 61 3.91 -6.22 19.19
N ARG A 62 4.38 -7.34 19.75
CA ARG A 62 4.96 -7.42 21.09
C ARG A 62 6.49 -7.35 20.99
N ILE A 63 7.01 -6.18 20.61
CA ILE A 63 8.44 -5.94 20.35
C ILE A 63 9.34 -6.40 21.51
N GLY A 64 8.93 -6.14 22.75
CA GLY A 64 9.73 -6.51 23.92
C GLY A 64 9.76 -8.02 24.22
N MET A 65 8.95 -8.82 23.52
CA MET A 65 8.97 -10.28 23.56
C MET A 65 9.73 -10.91 22.40
N VAL A 66 10.32 -10.11 21.51
CA VAL A 66 11.01 -10.63 20.32
C VAL A 66 12.32 -11.30 20.70
N ASP A 67 12.41 -12.59 20.38
CA ASP A 67 13.62 -13.39 20.49
C ASP A 67 14.24 -13.60 19.11
N LEU A 68 15.18 -12.72 18.75
CA LEU A 68 15.86 -12.78 17.45
C LEU A 68 16.82 -13.96 17.31
N ASN A 69 17.29 -14.53 18.42
CA ASN A 69 18.16 -15.70 18.35
C ASN A 69 17.36 -16.90 17.87
N ASN A 70 16.21 -17.15 18.50
CA ASN A 70 15.31 -18.22 18.07
C ASN A 70 14.67 -17.91 16.71
N LEU A 71 14.36 -16.64 16.42
CA LEU A 71 13.86 -16.23 15.10
C LEU A 71 14.83 -16.64 13.97
N GLY A 72 16.13 -16.43 14.18
CA GLY A 72 17.16 -16.81 13.20
C GLY A 72 17.35 -18.31 13.03
N GLN A 73 16.81 -19.14 13.93
CA GLN A 73 16.80 -20.60 13.81
C GLN A 73 15.55 -21.13 13.08
N VAL A 74 14.43 -20.41 13.17
CA VAL A 74 13.15 -20.85 12.58
C VAL A 74 12.89 -20.27 11.19
N THR A 75 13.44 -19.08 10.89
CA THR A 75 13.28 -18.41 9.59
C THR A 75 14.52 -17.61 9.21
N THR A 76 14.57 -17.16 7.96
CA THR A 76 15.50 -16.12 7.51
C THR A 76 14.84 -14.75 7.50
N PHE A 77 15.63 -13.68 7.53
CA PHE A 77 15.13 -12.32 7.34
C PHE A 77 14.48 -12.13 5.98
N GLU A 78 15.01 -12.73 4.91
CA GLU A 78 14.41 -12.65 3.59
C GLU A 78 12.99 -13.21 3.58
N ARG A 79 12.78 -14.39 4.20
CA ARG A 79 11.47 -15.01 4.29
C ARG A 79 10.52 -14.21 5.18
N PHE A 80 11.01 -13.68 6.30
CA PHE A 80 10.21 -12.81 7.17
C PHE A 80 9.80 -11.50 6.46
N ILE A 81 10.70 -10.90 5.67
CA ILE A 81 10.40 -9.71 4.86
C ILE A 81 9.37 -10.03 3.76
N LYS A 82 9.48 -11.18 3.09
CA LYS A 82 8.45 -11.65 2.15
C LYS A 82 7.11 -11.87 2.85
N HIS A 83 7.10 -12.43 4.06
CA HIS A 83 5.88 -12.54 4.86
C HIS A 83 5.27 -11.17 5.18
N HIS A 84 6.07 -10.20 5.61
CA HIS A 84 5.63 -8.82 5.86
C HIS A 84 4.98 -8.20 4.61
N VAL A 85 5.64 -8.30 3.45
CA VAL A 85 5.08 -7.81 2.18
C VAL A 85 3.79 -8.52 1.81
N SER A 86 3.70 -9.83 2.02
CA SER A 86 2.46 -10.59 1.81
C SER A 86 1.32 -10.12 2.72
N GLU A 87 1.61 -9.79 3.98
CA GLU A 87 0.63 -9.25 4.92
C GLU A 87 0.18 -7.84 4.54
N GLN A 88 1.08 -7.00 4.00
CA GLN A 88 0.71 -5.69 3.46
C GLN A 88 -0.23 -5.82 2.25
N GLU A 89 0.08 -6.71 1.30
CA GLU A 89 -0.78 -6.98 0.14
C GLU A 89 -2.15 -7.54 0.55
N LYS A 90 -2.17 -8.49 1.50
CA LYS A 90 -3.42 -9.00 2.08
C LYS A 90 -4.23 -7.89 2.77
N THR A 91 -3.55 -6.94 3.40
CA THR A 91 -4.21 -5.79 4.04
C THR A 91 -4.88 -4.89 3.01
N LEU A 92 -4.18 -4.53 1.93
CA LEU A 92 -4.72 -3.71 0.85
C LEU A 92 -5.88 -4.41 0.10
N LYS A 93 -5.72 -5.70 -0.23
CA LYS A 93 -6.66 -6.44 -1.09
C LYS A 93 -7.84 -7.06 -0.35
N VAL A 94 -7.71 -7.29 0.96
CA VAL A 94 -8.72 -8.03 1.74
C VAL A 94 -9.15 -7.24 2.97
N ARG A 95 -8.22 -6.85 3.85
CA ARG A 95 -8.59 -6.24 5.14
C ARG A 95 -9.24 -4.87 4.96
N PHE A 96 -8.68 -4.01 4.14
CA PHE A 96 -9.22 -2.67 3.86
C PHE A 96 -10.59 -2.70 3.17
N PRO A 97 -10.80 -3.50 2.10
CA PRO A 97 -12.14 -3.68 1.53
C PRO A 97 -13.15 -4.25 2.54
N ALA A 98 -12.77 -5.29 3.29
CA ALA A 98 -13.65 -5.90 4.29
C ALA A 98 -14.06 -4.92 5.39
N CYS A 99 -13.09 -4.16 5.89
CA CYS A 99 -13.33 -3.11 6.87
C CYS A 99 -14.17 -1.98 6.27
N SER A 100 -13.97 -1.63 5.00
CA SER A 100 -14.76 -0.59 4.33
C SER A 100 -16.23 -0.97 4.20
N LEU A 101 -16.51 -2.22 3.82
CA LEU A 101 -17.86 -2.78 3.74
C LEU A 101 -18.51 -2.80 5.13
N ALA A 102 -17.82 -3.32 6.14
CA ALA A 102 -18.34 -3.42 7.51
C ALA A 102 -18.61 -2.04 8.14
N ALA A 103 -17.72 -1.07 7.92
CA ALA A 103 -17.83 0.28 8.47
C ALA A 103 -18.67 1.23 7.61
N LYS A 104 -19.13 0.79 6.43
CA LYS A 104 -19.87 1.59 5.43
C LYS A 104 -19.18 2.91 5.08
N ARG A 105 -17.84 2.89 5.02
CA ARG A 105 -17.00 4.05 4.72
C ARG A 105 -15.66 3.59 4.17
N HIS A 106 -14.94 4.44 3.46
CA HIS A 106 -13.61 4.08 2.97
C HIS A 106 -12.60 3.90 4.11
N ILE A 107 -11.96 2.74 4.15
CA ILE A 107 -10.86 2.37 5.04
C ILE A 107 -9.62 2.09 4.19
N ALA A 108 -8.57 2.87 4.39
CA ALA A 108 -7.26 2.70 3.74
C ALA A 108 -6.10 2.88 4.71
N SER A 109 -6.35 2.70 6.01
CA SER A 109 -5.38 2.95 7.06
C SER A 109 -5.58 2.02 8.25
N THR A 110 -4.50 1.69 8.94
CA THR A 110 -4.42 0.77 10.09
C THR A 110 -4.14 1.55 11.38
N THR A 111 -4.70 1.08 12.50
CA THR A 111 -4.33 1.53 13.85
C THR A 111 -3.38 0.49 14.45
N SER A 112 -2.16 0.88 14.83
CA SER A 112 -1.11 -0.05 15.25
C SER A 112 -0.80 0.09 16.74
N ILE A 113 -0.48 -1.03 17.40
CA ILE A 113 -0.02 -1.09 18.78
C ILE A 113 1.33 -1.82 18.83
N LEU A 114 2.36 -1.14 19.34
CA LEU A 114 3.66 -1.73 19.63
C LEU A 114 3.84 -1.81 21.15
N ASP A 115 3.82 -3.01 21.70
CA ASP A 115 4.16 -3.23 23.10
C ASP A 115 5.67 -3.40 23.26
N VAL A 116 6.29 -2.41 23.89
CA VAL A 116 7.73 -2.38 24.13
C VAL A 116 8.12 -2.83 25.54
N ASN A 117 7.19 -3.43 26.29
CA ASN A 117 7.52 -4.03 27.58
C ASN A 117 8.54 -5.17 27.41
N GLY A 118 9.71 -5.04 28.02
CA GLY A 118 10.81 -6.01 27.88
C GLY A 118 11.85 -5.62 26.83
N VAL A 119 11.67 -4.50 26.11
CA VAL A 119 12.72 -4.00 25.19
C VAL A 119 14.01 -3.73 25.96
N GLY A 120 15.08 -4.39 25.53
CA GLY A 120 16.41 -4.33 26.12
C GLY A 120 17.52 -4.29 25.05
N MET A 121 18.77 -4.53 25.47
CA MET A 121 19.95 -4.40 24.60
C MET A 121 19.93 -5.33 23.37
N SER A 122 19.31 -6.51 23.46
CA SER A 122 19.18 -7.46 22.34
C SER A 122 18.38 -6.86 21.17
N ASN A 123 17.37 -6.03 21.44
CA ASN A 123 16.59 -5.33 20.43
C ASN A 123 17.37 -4.23 19.69
N PHE A 124 18.59 -3.88 20.16
CA PHE A 124 19.50 -2.95 19.48
C PHE A 124 20.66 -3.66 18.76
N SER A 125 20.66 -5.00 18.77
CA SER A 125 21.66 -5.80 18.06
C SER A 125 21.69 -5.47 16.56
N LYS A 126 22.82 -5.73 15.88
CA LYS A 126 22.93 -5.50 14.43
C LYS A 126 21.81 -6.20 13.64
N PRO A 127 21.46 -7.47 13.91
CA PRO A 127 20.36 -8.15 13.21
C PRO A 127 18.99 -7.49 13.46
N ALA A 128 18.71 -7.07 14.71
CA ALA A 128 17.47 -6.37 15.06
C ALA A 128 17.30 -5.08 14.24
N ARG A 129 18.36 -4.26 14.22
CA ARG A 129 18.36 -2.97 13.53
C ARG A 129 18.23 -3.16 12.03
N TYR A 130 18.89 -4.16 11.46
CA TYR A 130 18.77 -4.49 10.04
C TYR A 130 17.32 -4.82 9.68
N LEU A 131 16.70 -5.77 10.40
CA LEU A 131 15.33 -6.17 10.13
C LEU A 131 14.34 -5.00 10.26
N PHE A 132 14.47 -4.21 11.33
CA PHE A 132 13.64 -3.02 11.54
C PHE A 132 13.79 -1.99 10.40
N MET A 133 15.03 -1.71 9.98
CA MET A 133 15.30 -0.74 8.91
C MET A 133 14.74 -1.20 7.57
N GLU A 134 14.86 -2.48 7.22
CA GLU A 134 14.30 -3.01 5.97
C GLU A 134 12.77 -2.95 5.95
N ILE A 135 12.10 -3.33 7.06
CA ILE A 135 10.64 -3.22 7.19
C ILE A 135 10.20 -1.75 7.10
N GLN A 136 10.83 -0.85 7.86
CA GLN A 136 10.49 0.57 7.85
C GLN A 136 10.70 1.19 6.45
N LYS A 137 11.76 0.81 5.74
CA LYS A 137 12.01 1.25 4.37
C LYS A 137 10.90 0.77 3.44
N ILE A 138 10.50 -0.50 3.52
CA ILE A 138 9.40 -1.03 2.71
C ILE A 138 8.10 -0.27 2.98
N ASP A 139 7.74 -0.07 4.24
CA ASP A 139 6.48 0.59 4.61
C ASP A 139 6.47 2.06 4.19
N SER A 140 7.58 2.78 4.39
CA SER A 140 7.66 4.20 4.05
C SER A 140 7.79 4.49 2.55
N CYS A 141 8.46 3.62 1.79
CA CYS A 141 8.66 3.80 0.36
C CYS A 141 7.52 3.22 -0.49
N TYR A 142 6.94 2.09 -0.08
CA TYR A 142 6.07 1.28 -0.95
C TYR A 142 4.65 1.12 -0.42
N TYR A 143 4.40 1.36 0.88
CA TYR A 143 3.06 1.36 1.48
C TYR A 143 2.74 2.66 2.22
N PRO A 144 2.99 3.83 1.60
CA PRO A 144 2.85 5.13 2.26
C PRO A 144 1.41 5.42 2.68
N GLU A 145 1.25 6.24 3.72
CA GLU A 145 -0.04 6.76 4.21
C GLU A 145 -1.05 5.68 4.65
N THR A 146 -0.60 4.46 4.90
CA THR A 146 -1.42 3.36 5.44
C THR A 146 -1.50 3.38 6.98
N LEU A 147 -0.76 4.25 7.66
CA LEU A 147 -0.83 4.41 9.12
C LEU A 147 -1.86 5.50 9.51
N ASN A 148 -2.83 5.14 10.34
CA ASN A 148 -3.75 6.08 11.01
C ASN A 148 -3.15 6.61 12.31
N GLN A 149 -2.91 5.71 13.27
CA GLN A 149 -2.37 6.01 14.59
C GLN A 149 -1.45 4.86 15.01
N LEU A 150 -0.36 5.17 15.72
CA LEU A 150 0.55 4.20 16.29
C LEU A 150 0.66 4.44 17.80
N PHE A 151 0.23 3.46 18.60
CA PHE A 151 0.37 3.45 20.04
C PHE A 151 1.59 2.62 20.44
N ILE A 152 2.60 3.25 21.01
CA ILE A 152 3.73 2.58 21.64
C ILE A 152 3.47 2.55 23.14
N ILE A 153 3.26 1.37 23.71
CA ILE A 153 2.81 1.19 25.10
C ILE A 153 3.89 0.54 25.95
N ASN A 154 3.79 0.69 27.28
CA ASN A 154 4.82 0.23 28.22
C ASN A 154 6.20 0.83 27.92
N ALA A 155 6.24 2.07 27.43
CA ALA A 155 7.46 2.78 27.08
C ALA A 155 8.25 3.21 28.35
N GLY A 156 8.98 2.26 28.92
CA GLY A 156 9.86 2.48 30.07
C GLY A 156 11.17 3.20 29.73
N SER A 157 12.09 3.24 30.70
CA SER A 157 13.41 3.88 30.54
C SER A 157 14.23 3.31 29.39
N GLY A 158 14.18 1.99 29.14
CA GLY A 158 14.86 1.33 28.03
C GLY A 158 14.39 1.80 26.65
N PHE A 159 13.10 2.11 26.50
CA PHE A 159 12.55 2.60 25.23
C PHE A 159 12.99 4.04 24.92
N ARG A 160 13.30 4.86 25.93
CA ARG A 160 13.70 6.27 25.73
C ARG A 160 14.90 6.41 24.78
N MET A 161 15.87 5.50 24.87
CA MET A 161 17.04 5.49 23.99
C MET A 161 16.68 5.06 22.57
N LEU A 162 15.84 4.03 22.41
CA LEU A 162 15.32 3.59 21.10
C LEU A 162 14.56 4.72 20.42
N TRP A 163 13.66 5.36 21.15
CA TRP A 163 12.83 6.43 20.64
C TRP A 163 13.66 7.59 20.10
N LYS A 164 14.73 7.98 20.80
CA LYS A 164 15.64 9.03 20.33
C LYS A 164 16.29 8.69 18.99
N ALA A 165 16.66 7.42 18.78
CA ALA A 165 17.24 6.96 17.52
C ALA A 165 16.18 6.88 16.42
N VAL A 166 15.01 6.28 16.70
CA VAL A 166 13.92 6.09 15.73
C VAL A 166 13.37 7.44 15.24
N LYS A 167 13.21 8.43 16.13
CA LYS A 167 12.73 9.77 15.76
C LYS A 167 13.53 10.43 14.65
N ALA A 168 14.84 10.15 14.55
CA ALA A 168 15.70 10.78 13.53
C ALA A 168 15.33 10.35 12.10
N PHE A 169 14.58 9.27 11.94
CA PHE A 169 14.21 8.70 10.64
C PHE A 169 12.73 8.87 10.28
N LEU A 170 11.93 9.46 11.18
CA LEU A 170 10.50 9.64 10.98
C LEU A 170 10.20 11.07 10.51
N ASP A 171 9.40 11.18 9.46
CA ASP A 171 8.89 12.48 9.01
C ASP A 171 7.88 13.06 10.00
N VAL A 172 7.64 14.37 9.92
CA VAL A 172 6.79 15.12 10.86
C VAL A 172 5.34 14.59 10.88
N ARG A 173 4.82 14.14 9.73
CA ARG A 173 3.45 13.63 9.62
C ARG A 173 3.32 12.26 10.29
N THR A 174 4.32 11.40 10.10
CA THR A 174 4.37 10.10 10.80
C THR A 174 4.52 10.33 12.31
N MET A 175 5.40 11.24 12.73
CA MET A 175 5.58 11.59 14.15
C MET A 175 4.29 12.08 14.82
N ALA A 176 3.46 12.85 14.12
CA ALA A 176 2.18 13.34 14.63
C ALA A 176 1.14 12.23 14.89
N LYS A 177 1.32 11.04 14.30
CA LYS A 177 0.44 9.88 14.49
C LYS A 177 0.87 8.97 15.65
N ILE A 178 2.01 9.24 16.29
CA ILE A 178 2.63 8.35 17.28
C ILE A 178 2.35 8.82 18.71
N HIS A 179 1.78 7.91 19.51
CA HIS A 179 1.52 8.06 20.93
C HIS A 179 2.47 7.18 21.72
N VAL A 180 3.39 7.79 22.47
CA VAL A 180 4.30 7.05 23.35
C VAL A 180 3.77 7.11 24.78
N LEU A 181 3.33 5.96 25.28
CA LEU A 181 2.60 5.80 26.53
C LEU A 181 3.39 4.92 27.50
N GLY A 182 3.35 5.27 28.78
CA GLY A 182 3.92 4.46 29.86
C GLY A 182 3.09 3.21 30.15
N SER A 183 3.12 2.73 31.40
CA SER A 183 2.30 1.59 31.84
C SER A 183 0.81 1.92 32.00
N ASN A 184 0.46 3.20 32.14
CA ASN A 184 -0.90 3.71 32.27
C ASN A 184 -1.58 3.98 30.91
N TYR A 185 -1.28 3.18 29.89
CA TYR A 185 -1.76 3.38 28.52
C TYR A 185 -3.24 3.04 28.30
N LEU A 186 -3.84 2.25 29.19
CA LEU A 186 -5.11 1.58 28.93
C LEU A 186 -6.25 2.55 28.60
N SER A 187 -6.42 3.64 29.34
CA SER A 187 -7.49 4.60 29.08
C SER A 187 -7.41 5.18 27.67
N VAL A 188 -6.20 5.51 27.20
CA VAL A 188 -5.95 6.03 25.84
C VAL A 188 -6.25 4.98 24.78
N LEU A 189 -5.87 3.72 25.00
CA LEU A 189 -6.24 2.65 24.06
C LEU A 189 -7.75 2.44 23.99
N LEU A 190 -8.46 2.50 25.13
CA LEU A 190 -9.90 2.29 25.17
C LEU A 190 -10.71 3.44 24.55
N GLU A 191 -10.15 4.64 24.47
CA GLU A 191 -10.70 5.73 23.66
C GLU A 191 -10.65 5.40 22.16
N ALA A 192 -9.59 4.72 21.69
CA ALA A 192 -9.41 4.39 20.28
C ALA A 192 -10.04 3.06 19.87
N ILE A 193 -10.08 2.06 20.76
CA ILE A 193 -10.42 0.67 20.46
C ILE A 193 -11.44 0.16 21.48
N ASP A 194 -12.47 -0.52 21.01
CA ASP A 194 -13.45 -1.14 21.89
C ASP A 194 -12.83 -2.33 22.67
N PRO A 195 -13.12 -2.51 23.98
CA PRO A 195 -12.57 -3.62 24.76
C PRO A 195 -12.81 -5.00 24.13
N SER A 196 -13.92 -5.19 23.41
CA SER A 196 -14.24 -6.45 22.72
C SER A 196 -13.33 -6.74 21.51
N ASN A 197 -12.65 -5.72 20.99
CA ASN A 197 -11.67 -5.80 19.91
C ASN A 197 -10.22 -5.70 20.41
N LEU A 198 -10.01 -5.67 21.73
CA LEU A 198 -8.69 -5.59 22.33
C LEU A 198 -8.37 -6.90 23.09
N PRO A 199 -7.17 -7.48 22.92
CA PRO A 199 -6.77 -8.67 23.66
C PRO A 199 -6.71 -8.44 25.18
N THR A 200 -6.97 -9.48 25.97
CA THR A 200 -6.89 -9.41 27.45
C THR A 200 -5.50 -9.02 27.96
N PHE A 201 -4.43 -9.42 27.28
CA PHE A 201 -3.06 -9.03 27.65
C PHE A 201 -2.75 -7.54 27.41
N LEU A 202 -3.65 -6.80 26.75
CA LEU A 202 -3.62 -5.34 26.60
C LEU A 202 -4.72 -4.65 27.41
N GLY A 203 -5.42 -5.39 28.29
CA GLY A 203 -6.51 -4.86 29.13
C GLY A 203 -7.89 -4.83 28.47
N GLY A 204 -8.07 -5.53 27.35
CA GLY A 204 -9.39 -5.75 26.73
C GLY A 204 -10.08 -7.05 27.19
N ASN A 205 -11.05 -7.52 26.41
CA ASN A 205 -11.93 -8.63 26.76
C ASN A 205 -11.77 -9.84 25.82
N CYS A 206 -10.98 -9.73 24.74
CA CYS A 206 -10.86 -10.80 23.74
C CYS A 206 -9.74 -11.79 24.09
N THR A 207 -10.03 -13.10 23.97
CA THR A 207 -9.03 -14.16 24.20
C THR A 207 -8.71 -14.95 22.93
N CYS A 208 -9.70 -15.20 22.06
CA CYS A 208 -9.59 -16.11 20.90
C CYS A 208 -8.98 -17.47 21.27
N SER A 209 -9.40 -18.06 22.39
CA SER A 209 -8.83 -19.32 22.91
C SER A 209 -8.89 -20.45 21.89
N ASP A 210 -9.98 -20.55 21.12
CA ASP A 210 -10.20 -21.60 20.11
C ASP A 210 -9.22 -21.53 18.92
N TYR A 211 -8.50 -20.41 18.78
CA TYR A 211 -7.55 -20.15 17.69
C TYR A 211 -6.10 -20.04 18.18
N GLY A 212 -5.80 -20.45 19.41
CA GLY A 212 -4.46 -20.32 19.99
C GLY A 212 -4.10 -18.89 20.44
N GLY A 213 -5.10 -18.01 20.57
CA GLY A 213 -4.93 -16.64 21.07
C GLY A 213 -5.18 -15.54 20.04
N CYS A 214 -5.29 -14.30 20.52
CA CYS A 214 -5.68 -13.15 19.69
C CYS A 214 -4.74 -12.90 18.51
N LEU A 215 -3.42 -13.04 18.70
CA LEU A 215 -2.41 -12.83 17.65
C LEU A 215 -2.33 -13.98 16.62
N MET A 216 -2.89 -15.14 16.95
CA MET A 216 -3.00 -16.29 16.03
C MET A 216 -4.31 -16.27 15.23
N SER A 217 -5.38 -15.72 15.82
CA SER A 217 -6.72 -15.76 15.24
C SER A 217 -6.90 -15.01 13.93
N ASP A 218 -6.14 -13.92 13.71
CA ASP A 218 -6.37 -12.98 12.60
C ASP A 218 -7.85 -12.53 12.56
N ARG A 219 -8.47 -12.34 13.74
CA ARG A 219 -9.89 -11.98 13.89
C ARG A 219 -10.16 -10.60 13.28
N GLY A 220 -11.22 -10.46 12.50
CA GLY A 220 -11.71 -9.18 11.99
C GLY A 220 -12.79 -9.34 10.92
N PRO A 221 -13.32 -8.24 10.35
CA PRO A 221 -14.31 -8.29 9.27
C PRO A 221 -13.88 -9.14 8.06
N TRP A 222 -12.57 -9.23 7.80
CA TRP A 222 -11.97 -10.04 6.73
C TRP A 222 -12.05 -11.56 6.95
N LYS A 223 -12.65 -12.02 8.05
CA LYS A 223 -12.96 -13.44 8.28
C LYS A 223 -14.44 -13.78 8.01
N ASN A 224 -15.28 -12.79 7.71
CA ASN A 224 -16.68 -13.03 7.35
C ASN A 224 -16.77 -13.59 5.91
N PRO A 225 -17.31 -14.81 5.71
CA PRO A 225 -17.41 -15.42 4.38
C PRO A 225 -18.18 -14.57 3.36
N GLU A 226 -19.29 -13.94 3.78
CA GLU A 226 -20.10 -13.08 2.90
C GLU A 226 -19.31 -11.86 2.42
N VAL A 227 -18.49 -11.30 3.30
CA VAL A 227 -17.60 -10.17 2.97
C VAL A 227 -16.51 -10.59 1.99
N LEU A 228 -15.93 -11.77 2.20
CA LEU A 228 -14.90 -12.31 1.30
C LEU A 228 -15.46 -12.63 -0.09
N GLU A 229 -16.67 -13.19 -0.17
CA GLU A 229 -17.35 -13.44 -1.43
C GLU A 229 -17.62 -12.14 -2.19
N MET A 230 -18.11 -11.10 -1.51
CA MET A 230 -18.30 -9.78 -2.14
C MET A 230 -16.98 -9.21 -2.70
N ILE A 231 -15.88 -9.33 -1.96
CA ILE A 231 -14.55 -8.87 -2.41
C ILE A 231 -14.09 -9.66 -3.65
N GLN A 232 -14.28 -10.98 -3.65
CA GLN A 232 -13.93 -11.83 -4.79
C GLN A 232 -14.72 -11.46 -6.05
N VAL A 233 -16.03 -11.22 -5.92
CA VAL A 233 -16.89 -10.81 -7.03
C VAL A 233 -16.44 -9.46 -7.60
N VAL A 234 -16.07 -8.49 -6.76
CA VAL A 234 -15.55 -7.19 -7.21
C VAL A 234 -14.23 -7.36 -7.95
N ASN A 235 -13.28 -8.11 -7.39
CA ASN A 235 -11.99 -8.35 -8.03
C ASN A 235 -12.15 -9.05 -9.39
N LEU A 236 -13.02 -10.06 -9.48
CA LEU A 236 -13.31 -10.75 -10.74
C LEU A 236 -13.91 -9.80 -11.78
N ARG A 237 -14.80 -8.88 -11.39
CA ARG A 237 -15.36 -7.88 -12.30
C ARG A 237 -14.30 -6.89 -12.78
N GLU A 238 -13.38 -6.47 -11.93
CA GLU A 238 -12.26 -5.61 -12.32
C GLU A 238 -11.31 -6.33 -13.29
N GLU A 239 -11.02 -7.61 -13.05
CA GLU A 239 -10.23 -8.44 -13.98
C GLU A 239 -10.95 -8.65 -15.32
N ILE A 240 -12.27 -8.86 -15.31
CA ILE A 240 -13.07 -9.01 -16.53
C ILE A 240 -13.15 -7.69 -17.28
N ASN A 241 -13.46 -6.57 -16.62
CA ASN A 241 -13.51 -5.26 -17.27
C ASN A 241 -12.13 -4.86 -17.82
N GLY A 242 -11.05 -5.15 -17.08
CA GLY A 242 -9.68 -4.94 -17.56
C GLY A 242 -9.28 -5.84 -18.73
N LYS A 243 -9.97 -6.98 -18.94
CA LYS A 243 -9.82 -7.86 -20.11
C LYS A 243 -10.77 -7.52 -21.25
N CYS A 244 -11.97 -7.00 -20.97
CA CYS A 244 -12.97 -6.61 -21.97
C CYS A 244 -12.58 -5.34 -22.72
N GLU A 245 -11.74 -4.47 -22.14
CA GLU A 245 -11.13 -3.35 -22.88
C GLU A 245 -9.98 -3.80 -23.82
N ASP A 246 -9.56 -5.06 -23.76
CA ASP A 246 -8.58 -5.70 -24.66
C ASP A 246 -9.26 -6.57 -25.75
N GLY A 247 -10.59 -6.54 -25.87
CA GLY A 247 -11.37 -7.30 -26.85
C GLY A 247 -11.75 -6.48 -28.10
N ASP A 248 -11.15 -6.85 -29.24
CA ASP A 248 -11.50 -6.58 -30.64
C ASP A 248 -12.46 -5.40 -30.92
N VAL A 249 -11.88 -4.27 -31.33
CA VAL A 249 -12.57 -3.31 -32.20
C VAL A 249 -12.32 -3.75 -33.63
N ASP A 250 -13.27 -4.53 -34.18
CA ASP A 250 -13.39 -4.72 -35.62
C ASP A 250 -13.71 -3.35 -36.25
N ILE A 251 -12.69 -2.74 -36.87
CA ILE A 251 -12.90 -1.61 -37.76
C ILE A 251 -13.38 -2.19 -39.08
N GLU A 252 -14.71 -2.26 -39.26
CA GLU A 252 -15.30 -2.35 -40.59
C GLU A 252 -14.90 -1.10 -41.39
N ASP A 253 -14.00 -1.31 -42.35
CA ASP A 253 -13.50 -0.31 -43.28
C ASP A 253 -14.62 0.08 -44.28
N SER A 254 -15.29 1.20 -44.00
CA SER A 254 -16.27 1.79 -44.90
C SER A 254 -15.60 2.72 -45.92
N SER A 255 -15.29 2.11 -47.07
CA SER A 255 -15.38 2.67 -48.43
C SER A 255 -14.93 4.13 -48.71
N MET A 256 -13.84 4.27 -49.48
CA MET A 256 -13.77 4.87 -50.86
C MET A 256 -12.38 5.49 -51.17
N PRO A 257 -11.98 5.71 -52.44
CA PRO A 257 -11.69 4.75 -53.52
C PRO A 257 -10.26 4.92 -54.11
N LYS A 258 -9.86 3.97 -54.97
CA LYS A 258 -8.54 3.81 -55.63
C LYS A 258 -8.06 4.99 -56.49
N MET A 259 -6.73 5.19 -56.55
CA MET A 259 -5.99 5.65 -57.74
C MET A 259 -4.63 4.94 -57.84
N VAL A 260 -4.10 4.91 -59.06
CA VAL A 260 -3.30 3.86 -59.71
C VAL A 260 -1.79 4.23 -59.80
N ASP A 261 -0.96 3.17 -59.86
CA ASP A 261 0.48 3.01 -60.17
C ASP A 261 1.37 4.22 -60.54
N MET A 262 2.63 4.16 -60.08
CA MET A 262 3.82 4.35 -60.94
C MET A 262 5.11 3.84 -60.26
N GLN A 263 5.82 2.94 -60.95
CA GLN A 263 7.19 2.49 -60.62
C GLN A 263 8.26 3.50 -61.09
N ASN A 264 9.37 3.59 -60.37
CA ASN A 264 10.76 3.42 -60.84
C ASN A 264 11.73 3.75 -59.67
N LYS A 265 12.59 2.81 -59.26
CA LYS A 265 13.95 2.46 -59.75
C LYS A 265 15.04 3.26 -59.03
N ASP A 266 16.15 2.53 -58.84
CA ASP A 266 17.42 2.89 -58.22
C ASP A 266 17.40 2.83 -56.68
N GLY A 267 18.03 1.88 -55.99
CA GLY A 267 19.12 1.01 -56.37
C GLY A 267 20.32 1.29 -55.46
N ASN A 268 20.33 0.76 -54.24
CA ASN A 268 21.53 0.08 -53.77
C ASN A 268 21.27 -0.88 -52.60
N ILE A 269 21.98 -1.99 -52.69
CA ILE A 269 21.95 -3.20 -51.87
C ILE A 269 23.15 -3.15 -50.92
N MET A 270 23.00 -3.58 -49.68
CA MET A 270 23.92 -4.59 -49.13
C MET A 270 23.30 -5.34 -47.95
N ASN A 271 23.10 -6.63 -48.23
CA ASN A 271 22.63 -7.68 -47.37
C ASN A 271 23.61 -7.97 -46.22
N LEU A 272 23.06 -8.48 -45.12
CA LEU A 272 23.46 -9.80 -44.61
C LEU A 272 22.25 -10.49 -43.96
N LEU A 273 21.89 -11.61 -44.60
CA LEU A 273 21.07 -12.75 -44.22
C LEU A 273 21.44 -13.29 -42.81
N GLU A 274 20.69 -14.10 -42.08
CA GLU A 274 19.46 -14.85 -42.30
C GLU A 274 18.93 -15.29 -40.92
N GLU A 275 17.73 -15.83 -40.97
CA GLU A 275 16.77 -16.15 -39.91
C GLU A 275 17.23 -17.15 -38.84
N ALA A 276 16.63 -17.00 -37.66
CA ALA A 276 16.07 -18.14 -36.95
C ALA A 276 14.80 -17.69 -36.22
N ALA A 277 13.65 -17.93 -36.84
CA ALA A 277 12.36 -17.85 -36.16
C ALA A 277 12.24 -19.01 -35.16
N CYS A 278 11.81 -18.69 -33.93
CA CYS A 278 11.04 -19.59 -33.10
C CYS A 278 9.84 -18.81 -32.49
N PRO A 279 8.69 -19.46 -32.31
CA PRO A 279 7.38 -18.80 -32.32
C PRO A 279 6.91 -18.40 -30.91
N GLY A 280 6.23 -17.25 -30.84
CA GLY A 280 5.40 -16.83 -29.71
C GLY A 280 6.14 -16.04 -28.63
N SER A 281 6.04 -14.71 -28.66
CA SER A 281 6.24 -13.91 -27.43
C SER A 281 5.44 -12.61 -27.47
N ASP A 282 4.50 -12.48 -26.54
CA ASP A 282 3.66 -11.31 -26.26
C ASP A 282 4.43 -10.06 -25.75
N SER A 283 5.76 -10.07 -25.77
CA SER A 283 6.55 -9.02 -25.09
C SER A 283 6.65 -7.70 -25.89
N ALA A 284 6.68 -7.77 -27.23
CA ALA A 284 6.75 -6.58 -28.08
C ALA A 284 5.39 -5.86 -28.19
N CYS A 285 4.29 -6.62 -28.12
CA CYS A 285 2.92 -6.10 -28.10
C CYS A 285 2.63 -5.37 -26.78
N SER A 286 3.04 -5.97 -25.65
CA SER A 286 2.90 -5.40 -24.31
C SER A 286 3.60 -4.04 -24.15
N CYS A 287 4.81 -3.86 -24.70
CA CYS A 287 5.51 -2.57 -24.67
C CYS A 287 4.78 -1.47 -25.48
N ARG A 288 4.19 -1.82 -26.64
CA ARG A 288 3.48 -0.84 -27.49
C ARG A 288 2.14 -0.41 -26.85
N LEU A 289 1.43 -1.34 -26.22
CA LEU A 289 0.17 -1.08 -25.53
C LEU A 289 0.36 -0.22 -24.27
N VAL A 290 1.44 -0.42 -23.52
CA VAL A 290 1.78 0.40 -22.35
C VAL A 290 2.12 1.84 -22.76
N LEU A 291 2.82 2.03 -23.88
CA LEU A 291 3.13 3.36 -24.41
C LEU A 291 1.86 4.09 -24.88
N GLN A 292 0.93 3.41 -25.56
CA GLN A 292 -0.36 4.00 -25.94
C GLN A 292 -1.22 4.41 -24.74
N LYS A 293 -1.21 3.62 -23.66
CA LYS A 293 -1.90 3.98 -22.40
C LYS A 293 -1.25 5.19 -21.72
N ILE A 294 0.08 5.32 -21.80
CA ILE A 294 0.80 6.51 -21.30
C ILE A 294 0.42 7.74 -22.13
N ASP A 295 0.41 7.65 -23.47
CA ASP A 295 0.06 8.77 -24.35
C ASP A 295 -1.38 9.24 -24.12
N CYS A 296 -2.32 8.31 -23.90
CA CYS A 296 -3.72 8.62 -23.62
C CYS A 296 -3.90 9.30 -22.24
N LEU A 297 -3.13 8.87 -21.24
CA LEU A 297 -3.08 9.53 -19.94
C LEU A 297 -2.45 10.92 -20.03
N GLU A 298 -1.43 11.11 -20.86
CA GLU A 298 -0.79 12.41 -21.09
C GLU A 298 -1.75 13.39 -21.79
N ALA A 299 -2.52 12.91 -22.78
CA ALA A 299 -3.57 13.70 -23.42
C ALA A 299 -4.66 14.12 -22.42
N SER A 300 -5.17 13.17 -21.62
CA SER A 300 -6.17 13.43 -20.59
C SER A 300 -5.67 14.42 -19.52
N LEU A 301 -4.39 14.32 -19.15
CA LEU A 301 -3.75 15.26 -18.22
C LEU A 301 -3.63 16.67 -18.84
N GLY A 302 -3.35 16.76 -20.14
CA GLY A 302 -3.36 18.01 -20.90
C GLY A 302 -4.72 18.70 -20.87
N ASP A 303 -5.79 17.95 -21.11
CA ASP A 303 -7.16 18.46 -21.05
C ASP A 303 -7.56 18.93 -19.66
N ILE A 304 -7.16 18.19 -18.61
CA ILE A 304 -7.39 18.60 -17.22
C ILE A 304 -6.64 19.89 -16.90
N LYS A 305 -5.38 20.03 -17.33
CA LYS A 305 -4.60 21.27 -17.14
C LYS A 305 -5.25 22.46 -17.84
N ASN A 306 -5.75 22.26 -19.06
CA ASN A 306 -6.46 23.31 -19.80
C ASN A 306 -7.73 23.75 -19.06
N LYS A 307 -8.52 22.79 -18.55
CA LYS A 307 -9.73 23.08 -17.75
C LYS A 307 -9.40 23.82 -16.46
N ILE A 308 -8.34 23.44 -15.75
CA ILE A 308 -7.88 24.13 -14.54
C ILE A 308 -7.52 25.58 -14.89
N LYS A 309 -6.77 25.80 -15.97
CA LYS A 309 -6.40 27.15 -16.41
C LYS A 309 -7.62 28.01 -16.75
N THR A 310 -8.61 27.46 -17.47
CA THR A 310 -9.86 28.17 -17.76
C THR A 310 -10.62 28.55 -16.48
N LEU A 311 -10.63 27.67 -15.47
CA LEU A 311 -11.25 27.97 -14.18
C LEU A 311 -10.49 29.05 -13.40
N GLU A 312 -9.16 29.05 -13.45
CA GLU A 312 -8.32 30.08 -12.83
C GLU A 312 -8.56 31.45 -13.47
N ASP A 313 -8.62 31.51 -14.80
CA ASP A 313 -8.92 32.73 -15.55
C ASP A 313 -10.32 33.27 -15.20
N ALA A 314 -11.34 32.41 -15.20
CA ALA A 314 -12.71 32.79 -14.83
C ALA A 314 -12.81 33.28 -13.37
N LEU A 315 -12.06 32.68 -12.45
CA LEU A 315 -11.99 33.10 -11.06
C LEU A 315 -11.35 34.50 -10.93
N GLN A 316 -10.32 34.77 -11.74
CA GLN A 316 -9.65 36.06 -11.74
C GLN A 316 -10.54 37.17 -12.30
N ASP A 317 -11.28 36.89 -13.38
CA ASP A 317 -12.27 37.82 -13.94
C ASP A 317 -13.37 38.14 -12.93
N THR A 318 -13.86 37.12 -12.22
CA THR A 318 -14.87 37.29 -11.17
C THR A 318 -14.35 38.17 -10.03
N LYS A 319 -13.09 37.99 -9.62
CA LYS A 319 -12.45 38.84 -8.60
C LYS A 319 -12.31 40.29 -9.05
N MET A 320 -11.97 40.53 -10.33
CA MET A 320 -11.88 41.89 -10.87
C MET A 320 -13.25 42.57 -10.93
N ALA A 321 -14.29 41.84 -11.35
CA ALA A 321 -15.65 42.35 -11.37
C ALA A 321 -16.17 42.71 -9.97
N LEU A 322 -15.86 41.89 -8.95
CA LEU A 322 -16.22 42.16 -7.55
C LEU A 322 -15.53 43.43 -7.02
N LYS A 323 -14.23 43.62 -7.28
CA LYS A 323 -13.50 44.85 -6.90
C LYS A 323 -14.10 46.10 -7.53
N GLN A 324 -14.45 46.05 -8.82
CA GLN A 324 -15.12 47.16 -9.52
C GLN A 324 -16.51 47.47 -8.94
N HIS A 325 -17.17 46.49 -8.33
CA HIS A 325 -18.47 46.67 -7.69
C HIS A 325 -18.36 47.26 -6.27
N GLU A 326 -17.25 47.01 -5.56
CA GLU A 326 -16.92 47.60 -4.26
C GLU A 326 -16.44 49.06 -4.37
N GLU A 327 -15.82 49.43 -5.50
CA GLU A 327 -15.32 50.79 -5.76
C GLU A 327 -16.39 51.75 -6.33
N ARG A 328 -17.62 51.28 -6.60
CA ARG A 328 -18.72 52.18 -7.01
C ARG A 328 -19.17 53.05 -5.83
N PRO A 329 -19.23 54.39 -5.99
CA PRO A 329 -19.67 55.26 -4.91
C PRO A 329 -21.13 54.95 -4.56
N LYS A 330 -21.38 54.70 -3.27
CA LYS A 330 -22.73 54.61 -2.72
C LYS A 330 -23.39 55.98 -2.91
N THR A 331 -24.37 56.03 -3.80
CA THR A 331 -25.22 57.20 -4.06
C THR A 331 -26.30 57.32 -3.02
#